data_AF-A0A9X4QKS3-F1
#
_entry.id   AF-A0A9X4QKS3-F1
#
_cell.length_a   1.000
_cell.length_b   1.000
_cell.length_c   1.000
_cell.angle_alpha   90.00
_cell.angle_beta   90.00
_cell.angle_gamma   90.00
#
_symmetry.space_group_name_H-M   'P 1'
#
loop_
_entity.id
_entity.type
_entity.pdbx_description
1 polymer ?
#
loop_
_entity_poly.entity_id
_entity_poly.type
_entity_poly.pdbx_seq_one_letter_code
_entity_poly.pdbx_strand_id
1 'polypeptide(L)'
;MHGTRTPLRYWFRAMQWIGEESTSVELAEILGVTYKTAWLIGHKLRDALTLEADEIKLTGSVAVTGGVYGWRCYSSLITEPTDQPIVIGAEMGGEDVQFVKLVQMNPRLAGKSRLLTRYVYDVFSEYHVEAEFKTVKTFAYRGDEKPKALIRRLDARRLLV
;
A
#
# COMPACT_ATOMS: atom_id res chain seq x y z
N MET A 1 21.88 -28.22 -7.67
CA MET A 1 21.63 -27.77 -6.28
C MET A 1 21.27 -26.29 -6.33
N HIS A 2 20.14 -25.87 -5.75
CA HIS A 2 19.57 -24.52 -5.91
C HIS A 2 20.30 -23.38 -5.14
N GLY A 3 21.55 -23.58 -4.68
CA GLY A 3 22.33 -22.53 -3.99
C GLY A 3 21.81 -22.08 -2.62
N THR A 4 20.61 -22.50 -2.20
CA THR A 4 20.03 -22.14 -0.90
C THR A 4 20.38 -23.17 0.17
N ARG A 5 20.78 -22.72 1.37
CA ARG A 5 20.96 -23.60 2.55
C ARG A 5 19.62 -24.10 3.10
N THR A 6 18.55 -23.34 2.89
CA THR A 6 17.19 -23.68 3.33
C THR A 6 16.39 -24.23 2.14
N PRO A 7 15.78 -25.44 2.24
CA PRO A 7 14.99 -26.01 1.15
C PRO A 7 13.90 -25.09 0.61
N LEU A 8 13.75 -25.03 -0.71
CA LEU A 8 12.85 -24.09 -1.40
C LEU A 8 11.38 -24.19 -0.96
N ARG A 9 10.93 -25.40 -0.59
CA ARG A 9 9.58 -25.65 -0.05
C ARG A 9 9.21 -24.76 1.15
N TYR A 10 10.17 -24.40 2.00
CA TYR A 10 9.91 -23.54 3.15
C TYR A 10 9.69 -22.09 2.75
N TRP A 11 10.35 -21.63 1.69
CA TRP A 11 10.17 -20.28 1.15
C TRP A 11 8.78 -20.12 0.53
N PHE A 12 8.36 -21.08 -0.30
CA PHE A 12 7.02 -21.05 -0.90
C PHE A 12 5.92 -21.11 0.16
N ARG A 13 6.07 -21.97 1.16
CA ARG A 13 5.14 -22.00 2.29
C ARG A 13 5.15 -20.68 3.05
N ALA A 14 6.31 -20.10 3.32
CA ALA A 14 6.39 -18.80 4.01
C ALA A 14 5.70 -17.67 3.23
N MET A 15 5.83 -17.63 1.89
CA MET A 15 5.16 -16.63 1.04
C MET A 15 3.63 -16.68 1.15
N GLN A 16 3.04 -17.85 1.40
CA GLN A 16 1.59 -17.97 1.60
C GLN A 16 1.12 -17.29 2.89
N TRP A 17 1.97 -17.25 3.92
CA TRP A 17 1.61 -16.78 5.27
C TRP A 17 2.13 -15.38 5.60
N ILE A 18 3.04 -14.83 4.78
CA ILE A 18 3.69 -13.55 5.08
C ILE A 18 2.75 -12.35 5.07
N GLY A 19 1.60 -12.48 4.41
CA GLY A 19 0.55 -11.47 4.37
C GLY A 19 -0.34 -11.43 5.61
N GLU A 20 -0.35 -12.47 6.45
CA GLU A 20 -1.27 -12.60 7.59
C GLU A 20 -0.71 -12.04 8.92
N GLU A 21 0.15 -11.02 8.87
CA GLU A 21 0.83 -10.47 10.07
C GLU A 21 1.56 -11.53 10.93
N SER A 22 2.00 -12.63 10.31
CA SER A 22 2.60 -13.74 11.05
C SER A 22 3.92 -13.35 11.74
N THR A 23 3.93 -13.53 13.06
CA THR A 23 5.12 -13.36 13.90
C THR A 23 6.17 -14.41 13.54
N SER A 24 7.43 -14.16 13.90
CA SER A 24 8.50 -15.15 13.67
C SER A 24 8.30 -16.45 14.44
N VAL A 25 7.52 -16.41 15.54
CA VAL A 25 7.15 -17.59 16.32
C VAL A 25 6.13 -18.43 15.55
N GLU A 26 5.02 -17.83 15.11
CA GLU A 26 4.00 -18.51 14.30
C GLU A 26 4.60 -19.05 13.00
N LEU A 27 5.46 -18.27 12.34
CA LEU A 27 6.14 -18.72 11.14
C LEU A 27 7.07 -19.92 11.40
N ALA A 28 7.70 -20.00 12.59
CA ALA A 28 8.51 -21.15 12.96
C ALA A 28 7.67 -22.41 13.16
N GLU A 29 6.50 -22.27 13.80
CA GLU A 29 5.54 -23.36 14.00
C GLU A 29 4.97 -23.87 12.67
N ILE A 30 4.51 -22.96 11.81
CA ILE A 30 3.95 -23.29 10.49
C ILE A 30 4.97 -24.02 9.61
N LEU A 31 6.22 -23.55 9.62
CA LEU A 31 7.29 -24.12 8.79
C LEU A 31 7.97 -25.34 9.42
N GLY A 32 7.83 -25.55 10.73
CA GLY A 32 8.55 -26.60 11.45
C GLY A 32 10.06 -26.38 11.48
N VAL A 33 10.50 -25.12 11.61
CA VAL A 33 11.92 -24.73 11.64
C VAL A 33 12.25 -24.00 12.94
N THR A 34 13.54 -23.75 13.19
CA THR A 34 13.93 -22.94 14.35
C THR A 34 13.44 -21.50 14.22
N TYR A 35 13.17 -20.85 15.36
CA TYR A 35 12.85 -19.43 15.43
C TYR A 35 13.80 -18.56 14.59
N LYS A 36 15.12 -18.77 14.74
CA LYS A 36 16.14 -17.98 14.01
C LYS A 36 16.03 -18.16 12.50
N THR A 37 15.72 -19.38 12.05
CA THR A 37 15.51 -19.67 10.62
C THR A 37 14.24 -18.98 10.12
N ALA A 38 13.12 -19.07 10.86
CA ALA A 38 11.86 -18.44 10.49
C ALA A 38 11.99 -16.91 10.42
N TRP A 39 12.61 -16.30 11.43
CA TRP A 39 12.93 -14.87 11.46
C TRP A 39 13.70 -14.45 10.20
N LEU A 40 14.75 -15.20 9.83
CA LEU A 40 15.56 -14.90 8.65
C LEU A 40 14.78 -15.03 7.34
N ILE A 41 13.93 -16.05 7.21
CA ILE A 41 13.07 -16.24 6.03
C ILE A 41 12.09 -15.06 5.91
N GLY A 42 11.38 -14.74 7.01
CA GLY A 42 10.42 -13.65 7.04
C GLY A 42 11.06 -12.30 6.71
N HIS A 43 12.22 -11.99 7.30
CA HIS A 43 12.97 -10.78 6.97
C HIS A 43 13.35 -10.71 5.50
N LYS A 44 14.00 -11.75 4.96
CA LYS A 44 14.44 -11.74 3.56
C LYS A 44 13.30 -11.60 2.57
N LEU A 45 12.15 -12.21 2.86
CA LEU A 45 10.97 -12.06 2.02
C LEU A 45 10.39 -10.65 2.09
N ARG A 46 10.24 -10.06 3.29
CA ARG A 46 9.77 -8.67 3.43
C ARG A 46 10.73 -7.69 2.77
N ASP A 47 12.03 -7.88 2.94
CA ASP A 47 13.06 -7.05 2.32
C ASP A 47 12.96 -7.13 0.78
N ALA A 48 12.83 -8.34 0.22
CA ALA A 48 12.66 -8.52 -1.22
C ALA A 48 11.37 -7.87 -1.76
N LEU A 49 10.25 -8.06 -1.06
CA LEU A 49 8.96 -7.44 -1.42
C LEU A 49 9.02 -5.91 -1.37
N THR A 50 9.72 -5.35 -0.37
CA THR A 50 9.88 -3.90 -0.21
C THR A 50 10.76 -3.33 -1.33
N LEU A 51 11.90 -3.97 -1.61
CA LEU A 51 12.81 -3.57 -2.68
C LEU A 51 12.11 -3.53 -4.04
N GLU A 52 11.39 -4.60 -4.38
CA GLU A 52 10.64 -4.67 -5.64
C GLU A 52 9.53 -3.61 -5.70
N ALA A 53 8.78 -3.42 -4.60
CA ALA A 53 7.74 -2.40 -4.53
C ALA A 53 8.30 -0.97 -4.67
N ASP A 54 9.49 -0.69 -4.15
CA ASP A 54 10.15 0.61 -4.25
C ASP A 54 10.68 0.89 -5.66
N GLU A 55 11.18 -0.14 -6.36
CA GLU A 55 11.68 -0.03 -7.74
C GLU A 55 10.56 0.21 -8.76
N ILE A 56 9.37 -0.36 -8.55
CA ILE A 56 8.24 -0.21 -9.49
C ILE A 56 7.66 1.20 -9.38
N LYS A 57 7.93 2.05 -10.36
CA LYS A 57 7.37 3.41 -10.46
C LYS A 57 6.14 3.45 -11.36
N LEU A 58 5.30 4.46 -11.16
CA LEU A 58 4.15 4.75 -12.01
C LEU A 58 4.62 5.49 -13.27
N THR A 59 4.28 4.95 -14.44
CA THR A 59 4.87 5.36 -15.74
C THR A 59 3.85 5.96 -16.71
N GLY A 60 2.65 6.31 -16.25
CA GLY A 60 1.56 6.78 -17.10
C GLY A 60 0.87 8.04 -16.60
N SER A 61 -0.36 8.28 -17.05
CA SER A 61 -1.21 9.35 -16.50
C SER A 61 -1.58 9.01 -15.07
N VAL A 62 -0.89 9.58 -14.08
CA VAL A 62 -1.10 9.23 -12.67
C VAL A 62 -2.18 10.08 -12.02
N ALA A 63 -3.18 9.43 -11.43
CA ALA A 63 -4.11 10.02 -10.47
C ALA A 63 -3.64 9.71 -9.04
N VAL A 64 -3.55 10.72 -8.18
CA VAL A 64 -3.10 10.54 -6.80
C VAL A 64 -4.20 10.99 -5.85
N THR A 65 -4.49 10.16 -4.86
CA THR A 65 -5.39 10.48 -3.75
C THR A 65 -4.76 10.01 -2.46
N GLY A 66 -5.17 10.55 -1.34
CA GLY A 66 -4.60 10.17 -0.06
C GLY A 66 -5.56 10.42 1.08
N GLY A 67 -5.29 9.73 2.18
CA GLY A 67 -6.09 9.81 3.38
C GLY A 67 -5.37 9.20 4.55
N VAL A 68 -6.14 8.93 5.60
CA VAL A 68 -5.62 8.35 6.83
C VAL A 68 -6.39 7.08 7.14
N TYR A 69 -5.67 5.98 7.27
CA TYR A 69 -6.17 4.71 7.75
C TYR A 69 -6.04 4.65 9.27
N GLY A 70 -7.13 4.33 9.97
CA GLY A 70 -7.13 4.28 11.43
C GLY A 70 -8.42 3.74 12.00
N TRP A 71 -8.33 3.09 13.16
CA TRP A 71 -9.42 2.35 13.80
C TRP A 71 -10.49 3.23 14.46
N ARG A 72 -10.19 4.51 14.76
CA ARG A 72 -11.12 5.41 15.45
C ARG A 72 -11.32 6.69 14.65
N CYS A 73 -12.37 6.69 13.82
CA CYS A 73 -12.84 7.90 13.15
C CYS A 73 -13.72 8.71 14.11
N TYR A 74 -13.14 9.35 15.14
CA TYR A 74 -13.83 10.52 15.67
C TYR A 74 -13.86 11.57 14.56
N SER A 75 -14.94 12.35 14.49
CA SER A 75 -15.12 13.41 13.48
C SER A 75 -14.13 14.59 13.62
N SER A 76 -12.98 14.37 14.26
CA SER A 76 -11.90 15.34 14.37
C SER A 76 -11.06 15.30 13.10
N LEU A 77 -10.65 16.48 12.62
CA LEU A 77 -9.65 16.62 11.55
C LEU A 77 -8.22 16.36 12.06
N ILE A 78 -8.07 15.95 13.32
CA ILE A 78 -6.80 15.76 14.01
C ILE A 78 -6.39 14.29 13.88
N THR A 79 -5.12 14.04 13.56
CA THR A 79 -4.56 12.69 13.50
C THR A 79 -4.31 12.14 14.90
N GLU A 80 -4.71 10.90 15.12
CA GLU A 80 -4.39 10.11 16.30
C GLU A 80 -3.05 9.36 16.14
N PRO A 81 -2.40 8.91 17.23
CA PRO A 81 -1.16 8.13 17.12
C PRO A 81 -1.31 6.79 16.37
N THR A 82 -2.53 6.26 16.31
CA THR A 82 -2.86 5.02 15.57
C THR A 82 -3.17 5.27 14.10
N ASP A 83 -3.25 6.53 13.68
CA ASP A 83 -3.51 6.90 12.30
C ASP A 83 -2.26 6.68 11.43
N GLN A 84 -2.48 5.98 10.32
CA GLN A 84 -1.48 5.73 9.30
C GLN A 84 -1.86 6.52 8.04
N PRO A 85 -1.11 7.58 7.68
CA PRO A 85 -1.37 8.28 6.44
C PRO A 85 -1.01 7.38 5.27
N ILE A 86 -1.90 7.30 4.29
CA ILE A 86 -1.75 6.46 3.10
C ILE A 86 -1.97 7.33 1.87
N VAL A 87 -1.09 7.20 0.89
CA VAL A 87 -1.24 7.77 -0.44
C VAL A 87 -1.43 6.64 -1.44
N ILE A 88 -2.37 6.84 -2.35
CA ILE A 88 -2.72 5.92 -3.42
C ILE A 88 -2.48 6.64 -4.74
N GLY A 89 -1.54 6.11 -5.52
CA GLY A 89 -1.33 6.48 -6.91
C GLY A 89 -1.95 5.42 -7.82
N ALA A 90 -2.68 5.85 -8.84
CA ALA A 90 -3.26 4.99 -9.86
C ALA A 90 -2.77 5.42 -11.23
N GLU A 91 -2.26 4.47 -11.99
CA GLU A 91 -1.95 4.65 -13.41
C GLU A 91 -3.22 4.49 -14.24
N MET A 92 -3.55 5.55 -14.98
CA MET A 92 -4.75 5.62 -15.80
C MET A 92 -4.41 5.30 -17.26
N GLY A 93 -5.08 4.29 -17.81
CA GLY A 93 -5.12 3.99 -19.24
C GLY A 93 -6.37 4.60 -19.89
N GLY A 94 -6.56 5.92 -19.77
CA GLY A 94 -7.81 6.59 -20.16
C GLY A 94 -8.82 6.61 -19.01
N GLU A 95 -9.96 5.92 -19.14
CA GLU A 95 -10.95 5.78 -18.06
C GLU A 95 -10.63 4.64 -17.08
N ASP A 96 -9.84 3.64 -17.51
CA ASP A 96 -9.55 2.46 -16.72
C ASP A 96 -8.28 2.59 -15.88
N VAL A 97 -8.30 1.97 -14.70
CA VAL A 97 -7.15 1.86 -13.80
C VAL A 97 -6.38 0.61 -14.15
N GLN A 98 -5.13 0.77 -14.57
CA GLN A 98 -4.26 -0.36 -14.96
C GLN A 98 -3.41 -0.85 -13.81
N PHE A 99 -2.90 0.08 -13.00
CA PHE A 99 -2.02 -0.22 -11.90
C PHE A 99 -2.28 0.70 -10.72
N VAL A 100 -2.21 0.17 -9.50
CA VAL A 100 -2.41 0.93 -8.27
C VAL A 100 -1.24 0.69 -7.35
N LYS A 101 -0.67 1.78 -6.85
CA LYS A 101 0.37 1.78 -5.83
C LYS A 101 -0.15 2.45 -4.57
N LEU A 102 -0.12 1.71 -3.47
CA LEU A 102 -0.54 2.19 -2.15
C LEU A 102 0.70 2.27 -1.27
N VAL A 103 0.97 3.46 -0.74
CA VAL A 103 2.16 3.73 0.07
C VAL A 103 1.72 4.29 1.41
N GLN A 104 2.16 3.63 2.47
CA GLN A 104 2.07 4.16 3.83
C GLN A 104 3.13 5.26 3.98
N MET A 105 2.67 6.48 4.25
CA MET A 105 3.55 7.62 4.45
C MET A 105 4.01 7.69 5.91
N ASN A 106 5.12 8.37 6.16
CA ASN A 106 5.55 8.64 7.52
C ASN A 106 4.55 9.57 8.23
N PRO A 107 3.98 9.21 9.40
CA PRO A 107 3.08 10.06 10.16
C PRO A 107 3.64 11.45 10.46
N ARG A 108 4.97 11.55 10.66
CA ARG A 108 5.64 12.83 10.92
C ARG A 108 5.60 13.78 9.72
N LEU A 109 5.53 13.22 8.50
CA LEU A 109 5.48 13.98 7.25
C LEU A 109 4.04 14.43 6.92
N ALA A 110 3.04 13.62 7.26
CA ALA A 110 1.63 13.98 7.10
C ALA A 110 1.19 15.11 8.05
N GLY A 111 1.83 15.23 9.21
CA GLY A 111 1.53 16.24 10.20
C GLY A 111 0.35 15.84 11.10
N LYS A 112 -0.27 16.82 11.76
CA LYS A 112 -1.34 16.59 12.75
C LYS A 112 -2.75 16.55 12.14
N SER A 113 -2.88 16.68 10.83
CA SER A 113 -4.14 16.81 10.11
C SER A 113 -4.47 15.53 9.35
N ARG A 114 -5.71 15.06 9.46
CA ARG A 114 -6.20 13.90 8.67
C ARG A 114 -6.35 14.23 7.18
N LEU A 115 -6.41 15.52 6.85
CA LEU A 115 -6.26 16.00 5.48
C LEU A 115 -4.76 16.12 5.18
N LEU A 116 -4.29 15.28 4.26
CA LEU A 116 -2.90 15.27 3.84
C LEU A 116 -2.55 16.58 3.12
N THR A 117 -1.42 17.17 3.51
CA THR A 117 -0.94 18.42 2.91
C THR A 117 -0.42 18.18 1.49
N ARG A 118 -0.35 19.26 0.70
CA ARG A 118 0.19 19.19 -0.67
C ARG A 118 1.58 18.56 -0.72
N TYR A 119 2.42 18.89 0.27
CA TYR A 119 3.76 18.35 0.43
C TYR A 119 3.81 16.81 0.45
N VAL A 120 2.83 16.15 1.07
CA VAL A 120 2.76 14.67 1.09
C VAL A 120 2.62 14.10 -0.31
N TYR A 121 1.81 14.74 -1.15
CA TYR A 121 1.59 14.32 -2.54
C TYR A 121 2.80 14.61 -3.43
N ASP A 122 3.50 15.72 -3.18
CA ASP A 122 4.69 16.07 -3.92
C ASP A 122 5.83 15.06 -3.62
N VAL A 123 6.02 14.72 -2.33
CA VAL A 123 6.97 13.67 -1.91
C VAL A 123 6.61 12.32 -2.53
N PHE A 124 5.34 11.92 -2.51
CA PHE A 124 4.90 10.69 -3.17
C PHE A 124 5.25 10.70 -4.67
N SER A 125 5.01 11.83 -5.35
CA SER A 125 5.29 11.96 -6.78
C SER A 125 6.79 11.86 -7.09
N GLU A 126 7.64 12.46 -6.26
CA GLU A 126 9.09 12.43 -6.43
C GLU A 126 9.68 11.01 -6.35
N TYR A 127 9.19 10.21 -5.40
CA TYR A 127 9.73 8.86 -5.17
C TYR A 127 9.06 7.77 -6.03
N HIS A 128 7.77 7.91 -6.32
CA HIS A 128 6.97 6.80 -6.86
C HIS A 128 6.39 7.03 -8.26
N VAL A 129 6.58 8.21 -8.85
CA VAL A 129 6.20 8.52 -10.24
C VAL A 129 7.47 8.74 -11.05
N GLU A 130 7.50 8.25 -12.29
CA GLU A 130 8.61 8.54 -13.20
C GLU A 130 8.61 10.02 -13.61
N ALA A 131 9.81 10.60 -13.73
CA ALA A 131 9.99 12.04 -13.92
C ALA A 131 9.38 12.60 -15.22
N GLU A 132 9.14 11.74 -16.21
CA GLU A 132 8.55 12.12 -17.50
C GLU A 132 7.04 12.37 -17.39
N PHE A 133 6.36 11.81 -16.38
CA PHE A 133 4.91 11.85 -16.27
C PHE A 133 4.43 12.89 -15.25
N LYS A 134 3.44 13.68 -15.68
CA LYS A 134 2.83 14.73 -14.84
C LYS A 134 1.65 14.18 -14.07
N THR A 135 1.62 14.38 -12.75
CA THR A 135 0.46 14.05 -11.90
C THR A 135 -0.79 14.77 -12.40
N VAL A 136 -1.78 14.00 -12.88
CA VAL A 136 -2.92 14.53 -13.65
C VAL A 136 -4.05 15.00 -12.74
N LYS A 137 -4.30 14.32 -11.62
CA LYS A 137 -5.37 14.69 -10.66
C LYS A 137 -4.96 14.37 -9.22
N THR A 138 -4.86 15.41 -8.39
CA THR A 138 -4.87 15.24 -6.92
C THR A 138 -6.31 15.37 -6.43
N PHE A 139 -6.92 14.27 -6.02
CA PHE A 139 -8.23 14.32 -5.38
C PHE A 139 -8.03 14.64 -3.90
N ALA A 140 -8.39 15.86 -3.48
CA ALA A 140 -8.61 16.10 -2.06
C ALA A 140 -9.87 15.33 -1.67
N TYR A 141 -9.82 14.54 -0.59
CA TYR A 141 -11.02 13.96 0.00
C TYR A 141 -11.95 15.12 0.43
N ARG A 142 -12.90 15.47 -0.43
CA ARG A 142 -13.98 16.41 -0.11
C ARG A 142 -15.12 15.58 0.45
N GLY A 143 -15.23 15.56 1.78
CA GLY A 143 -16.23 14.78 2.54
C GLY A 143 -17.70 15.17 2.31
N ASP A 144 -18.05 15.76 1.17
CA ASP A 144 -19.41 16.22 0.87
C ASP A 144 -20.26 15.16 0.14
N GLU A 145 -19.65 14.19 -0.55
CA GLU A 145 -20.41 13.12 -1.20
C GLU A 145 -20.62 11.95 -0.25
N LYS A 146 -21.81 11.88 0.35
CA LYS A 146 -22.26 10.72 1.13
C LYS A 146 -21.97 9.43 0.32
N PRO A 147 -21.33 8.40 0.92
CA PRO A 147 -20.81 7.22 0.20
C PRO A 147 -21.87 6.36 -0.51
N LYS A 148 -23.16 6.67 -0.34
CA LYS A 148 -24.27 5.99 -1.04
C LYS A 148 -24.25 6.22 -2.56
N ALA A 149 -23.65 7.31 -3.05
CA ALA A 149 -23.62 7.60 -4.49
C ALA A 149 -22.48 6.87 -5.23
N LEU A 150 -21.32 6.67 -4.57
CA LEU A 150 -20.14 6.08 -5.20
C LEU A 150 -20.27 4.55 -5.35
N ILE A 151 -20.85 3.87 -4.37
CA ILE A 151 -21.12 2.41 -4.43
C ILE A 151 -22.11 2.10 -5.56
N ARG A 152 -23.13 2.93 -5.76
CA ARG A 152 -24.09 2.77 -6.87
C ARG A 152 -23.47 2.93 -8.26
N ARG A 153 -22.38 3.69 -8.40
CA ARG A 153 -21.70 3.88 -9.69
C ARG A 153 -20.77 2.73 -10.04
N LEU A 154 -20.21 2.04 -9.05
CA LEU A 154 -19.34 0.88 -9.26
C LEU A 154 -20.11 -0.41 -9.58
N ASP A 155 -21.34 -0.57 -9.06
CA ASP A 155 -22.19 -1.74 -9.37
C ASP A 155 -22.95 -1.64 -10.70
N ALA A 156 -23.18 -0.44 -11.23
CA ALA A 156 -24.04 -0.26 -12.41
C ALA A 156 -23.37 -0.61 -13.75
N ARG A 157 -22.04 -0.69 -13.83
CA ARG A 157 -21.31 -1.04 -15.08
C ARG A 157 -20.93 -2.53 -15.19
N ARG A 158 -21.28 -3.37 -14.21
CA ARG A 158 -20.92 -4.81 -14.18
C ARG A 158 -22.07 -5.80 -14.36
N LEU A 159 -23.26 -5.34 -14.78
CA LEU A 159 -24.45 -6.20 -14.99
C LEU A 159 -25.06 -6.14 -16.40
N LEU A 160 -24.33 -5.65 -17.40
CA LEU A 160 -24.70 -5.79 -18.81
C LEU A 160 -23.47 -6.19 -19.62
N VAL A 161 -23.07 -7.46 -19.49
CA VAL A 161 -22.82 -8.46 -20.56
C VAL A 161 -22.80 -9.83 -19.88
#